data_AF-A0A7T0JR63-F1
#
_entry.id   AF-A0A7T0JR63-F1
#
_cell.length_a   1.000
_cell.length_b   1.000
_cell.length_c   1.000
_cell.angle_alpha   90.00
_cell.angle_beta   90.00
_cell.angle_gamma   90.00
#
_symmetry.space_group_name_H-M   'P 1'
#
loop_
_entity.id
_entity.type
_entity.pdbx_description
1 polymer ?
#
loop_
_entity_poly.entity_id
_entity_poly.type
_entity_poly.pdbx_seq_one_letter_code
_entity_poly.pdbx_strand_id
1 'polypeptide(L)'
;MPDQRLPLPPFGIELIARLQSASPPWPIVICFGRDSWQRARQWQGNPTVWALICPSNSALIQYRWPVLGLMLIVDWQPDQAAGHDDVMALVKVLLGYGAERVAVWPSDVDFSQPAFDYDSGRLVGQRWA
;
A
#
# COMPACT_ATOMS: atom_id res chain seq x y z
N MET A 1 12.84 -15.40 -0.30
CA MET A 1 13.61 -14.23 0.18
C MET A 1 13.68 -13.23 -0.97
N PRO A 2 13.08 -12.04 -0.86
CA PRO A 2 13.15 -11.05 -1.93
C PRO A 2 14.61 -10.64 -2.20
N ASP A 3 14.93 -10.40 -3.47
CA ASP A 3 16.29 -10.09 -3.90
C ASP A 3 16.79 -8.79 -3.26
N GLN A 4 17.87 -8.88 -2.48
CA GLN A 4 18.47 -7.73 -1.78
C GLN A 4 19.09 -6.70 -2.73
N ARG A 5 19.24 -7.04 -4.02
CA ARG A 5 19.80 -6.15 -5.06
C ARG A 5 18.78 -5.20 -5.68
N LEU A 6 17.48 -5.39 -5.41
CA LEU A 6 16.45 -4.50 -5.94
C LEU A 6 16.50 -3.11 -5.28
N PRO A 7 16.29 -2.03 -6.05
CA PRO A 7 16.20 -0.69 -5.49
C PRO A 7 15.00 -0.56 -4.54
N LEU A 8 15.08 0.40 -3.63
CA LEU A 8 13.91 0.79 -2.84
C LEU A 8 12.86 1.44 -3.75
N PRO A 9 11.57 1.28 -3.44
CA PRO A 9 10.53 2.01 -4.15
C PRO A 9 10.73 3.52 -3.95
N PRO A 10 10.16 4.36 -4.83
CA PRO A 10 9.96 5.77 -4.50
C PRO A 10 9.40 5.89 -3.08
N PHE A 11 9.95 6.81 -2.29
CA PHE A 11 9.62 7.03 -0.88
C PHE A 11 10.02 5.90 0.09
N GLY A 12 10.71 4.86 -0.38
CA GLY A 12 11.21 3.77 0.46
C GLY A 12 12.31 4.21 1.43
N ILE A 13 13.12 5.19 1.06
CA ILE A 13 14.15 5.79 1.94
C ILE A 13 13.46 6.51 3.09
N GLU A 14 12.45 7.32 2.79
CA GLU A 14 11.67 8.09 3.76
C GLU A 14 10.88 7.17 4.70
N LEU A 15 10.31 6.07 4.19
CA LEU A 15 9.67 5.05 5.02
C LEU A 15 10.68 4.42 5.99
N ILE A 16 11.85 4.00 5.53
CA ILE A 16 12.90 3.44 6.40
C ILE A 16 13.35 4.46 7.44
N ALA A 17 13.62 5.71 7.05
CA ALA A 17 14.06 6.76 7.96
C ALA A 17 13.01 7.06 9.05
N ARG A 18 11.72 7.00 8.71
CA ARG A 18 10.63 7.12 9.69
C ARG A 18 10.58 5.91 10.64
N LEU A 19 10.65 4.69 10.10
CA LEU A 19 10.66 3.46 10.91
C LEU A 19 11.86 3.37 11.88
N GLN A 20 13.00 3.99 11.51
CA GLN A 20 14.19 4.05 12.37
C GLN A 20 14.08 5.13 13.46
N SER A 21 13.33 6.21 13.22
CA SER A 21 13.26 7.35 14.14
C SER A 21 12.11 7.25 15.15
N ALA A 22 11.10 6.43 14.88
CA ALA A 22 9.99 6.20 15.80
C ALA A 22 9.36 4.82 15.57
N SER A 23 8.71 4.28 16.60
CA SER A 23 7.75 3.19 16.39
C SER A 23 6.61 3.73 15.52
N PRO A 24 6.27 3.07 14.39
CA PRO A 24 5.18 3.55 13.55
C PRO A 24 3.89 3.61 14.38
N PRO A 25 3.08 4.66 14.27
CA PRO A 25 1.71 4.59 14.70
C PRO A 25 0.99 3.63 13.74
N TRP A 26 0.11 2.81 14.32
CA TRP A 26 -0.62 1.81 13.56
C TRP A 26 -1.92 2.49 13.10
N PRO A 27 -2.22 2.63 11.80
CA PRO A 27 -1.56 2.07 10.59
C PRO A 27 -0.72 3.06 9.74
N ILE A 28 0.06 2.53 8.78
CA ILE A 28 0.73 3.31 7.71
C ILE A 28 -0.18 3.36 6.48
N VAL A 29 -0.44 4.55 5.93
CA VAL A 29 -1.22 4.77 4.72
C VAL A 29 -0.31 4.98 3.52
N ILE A 30 -0.51 4.20 2.46
CA ILE A 30 0.12 4.34 1.16
C ILE A 30 -0.90 4.94 0.19
N CYS A 31 -0.76 6.24 -0.10
CA CYS A 31 -1.60 6.94 -1.06
C CYS A 31 -1.13 6.58 -2.48
N PHE A 32 -1.95 5.83 -3.22
CA PHE A 32 -1.62 5.33 -4.56
C PHE A 32 -2.48 6.01 -5.63
N GLY A 33 -1.86 6.43 -6.74
CA GLY A 33 -2.60 7.08 -7.83
C GLY A 33 -2.23 8.54 -8.06
N ARG A 34 -3.03 9.17 -8.93
CA ARG A 34 -3.06 10.64 -9.11
C ARG A 34 -3.53 11.27 -7.78
N ASP A 35 -3.12 12.51 -7.51
CA ASP A 35 -3.44 13.24 -6.27
C ASP A 35 -3.01 12.58 -4.94
N SER A 36 -2.17 11.55 -5.00
CA SER A 36 -1.59 10.88 -3.83
C SER A 36 -0.88 11.85 -2.88
N TRP A 37 -0.29 12.93 -3.41
CA TRP A 37 0.25 14.04 -2.63
C TRP A 37 -0.80 14.76 -1.78
N GLN A 38 -1.95 15.10 -2.38
CA GLN A 38 -3.01 15.81 -1.67
C GLN A 38 -3.61 14.92 -0.58
N ARG A 39 -3.83 13.64 -0.88
CA ARG A 39 -4.36 12.68 0.10
C ARG A 39 -3.37 12.39 1.22
N ALA A 40 -2.09 12.24 0.91
CA ALA A 40 -1.06 12.09 1.94
C ALA A 40 -1.03 13.30 2.88
N ARG A 41 -1.22 14.52 2.35
CA ARG A 41 -1.34 15.74 3.16
C ARG A 41 -2.59 15.76 4.04
N GLN A 42 -3.72 15.24 3.56
CA GLN A 42 -4.94 15.09 4.36
C GLN A 42 -4.71 14.12 5.52
N TRP A 43 -4.11 12.96 5.24
CA TRP A 43 -3.77 11.96 6.27
C TRP A 43 -2.76 12.47 7.31
N GLN A 44 -1.82 13.34 6.91
CA GLN A 44 -0.90 13.99 7.86
C GLN A 44 -1.60 14.92 8.87
N GLY A 45 -2.87 15.29 8.64
CA GLY A 45 -3.70 15.95 9.64
C GLY A 45 -4.06 15.04 10.83
N ASN A 46 -3.92 13.71 10.67
CA ASN A 46 -4.12 12.75 11.74
C ASN A 46 -2.78 12.34 12.37
N PRO A 47 -2.53 12.66 13.66
CA PRO A 47 -1.26 12.34 14.32
C PRO A 47 -1.03 10.83 14.52
N THR A 48 -2.07 9.99 14.39
CA THR A 48 -1.99 8.55 14.58
C THR A 48 -1.73 7.79 13.27
N VAL A 49 -1.48 8.49 12.16
CA VAL A 49 -1.29 7.88 10.86
C VAL A 49 -0.02 8.39 10.22
N TRP A 50 0.75 7.48 9.64
CA TRP A 50 1.83 7.87 8.73
C TRP A 50 1.39 7.71 7.30
N ALA A 51 1.29 8.84 6.59
CA ALA A 51 0.97 8.85 5.18
C ALA A 51 2.24 8.90 4.31
N LEU A 52 2.26 8.05 3.29
CA LEU A 52 3.27 7.93 2.25
C LEU A 52 2.60 7.98 0.88
N ILE A 53 3.42 8.26 -0.13
CA ILE A 53 2.98 8.39 -1.52
C ILE A 53 3.57 7.25 -2.32
N CYS A 54 2.75 6.58 -3.12
CA CYS A 54 3.22 5.66 -4.14
C CYS A 54 2.81 6.22 -5.51
N PRO A 55 3.77 6.64 -6.36
CA PRO A 55 3.45 7.17 -7.67
C PRO A 55 2.89 6.07 -8.58
N SER A 56 1.85 6.41 -9.35
CA SER A 56 1.02 5.48 -10.14
C SER A 56 1.68 4.83 -11.35
N ASN A 57 2.98 5.08 -11.59
CA ASN A 57 3.62 4.76 -12.86
C ASN A 57 4.85 3.84 -12.68
N SER A 58 5.04 3.30 -11.49
CA SER A 58 6.21 2.51 -11.12
C SER A 58 5.89 1.02 -11.22
N ALA A 59 6.73 0.24 -11.90
CA ALA A 59 6.61 -1.21 -11.94
C ALA A 59 6.87 -1.80 -10.55
N LEU A 60 5.79 -2.02 -9.79
CA LEU A 60 5.80 -2.32 -8.35
C LEU A 60 6.71 -3.51 -7.96
N ILE A 61 6.82 -4.50 -8.85
CA ILE A 61 7.62 -5.72 -8.66
C ILE A 61 9.14 -5.48 -8.77
N GLN A 62 9.57 -4.35 -9.35
CA GLN A 62 10.98 -4.03 -9.54
C GLN A 62 11.64 -3.45 -8.29
N TYR A 63 10.88 -3.32 -7.20
CA TYR A 63 11.33 -2.67 -5.96
C TYR A 63 11.27 -3.59 -4.77
N ARG A 64 12.18 -3.37 -3.82
CA ARG A 64 12.17 -3.99 -2.50
C ARG A 64 11.37 -3.15 -1.51
N TRP A 65 10.16 -3.60 -1.19
CA TRP A 65 9.27 -2.88 -0.27
C TRP A 65 9.67 -3.12 1.21
N PRO A 66 10.00 -2.08 1.99
CA PRO A 66 10.41 -2.23 3.39
C PRO A 66 9.17 -2.30 4.32
N VAL A 67 8.35 -3.33 4.14
CA VAL A 67 7.02 -3.43 4.78
C VAL A 67 6.82 -4.66 5.67
N LEU A 68 7.90 -5.39 5.97
CA LEU A 68 7.85 -6.60 6.79
C LEU A 68 7.22 -6.33 8.16
N GLY A 69 6.15 -7.05 8.49
CA GLY A 69 5.44 -6.94 9.76
C GLY A 69 4.64 -5.64 9.94
N LEU A 70 4.41 -4.88 8.87
CA LEU A 70 3.65 -3.62 8.94
C LEU A 70 2.17 -3.82 8.59
N MET A 71 1.31 -3.02 9.21
CA MET A 71 -0.09 -2.86 8.84
C MET A 71 -0.24 -1.67 7.89
N LEU A 72 -0.75 -1.93 6.69
CA LEU A 72 -0.85 -0.97 5.61
C LEU A 72 -2.30 -0.71 5.23
N ILE A 73 -2.59 0.54 4.90
CA ILE A 73 -3.80 0.94 4.18
C ILE A 73 -3.37 1.48 2.82
N VAL A 74 -3.84 0.90 1.73
CA VAL A 74 -3.70 1.45 0.39
C VAL A 74 -4.86 2.40 0.15
N ASP A 75 -4.58 3.69 0.11
CA ASP A 75 -5.56 4.74 -0.16
C ASP A 75 -5.60 5.06 -1.66
N TRP A 76 -6.71 4.67 -2.29
CA TRP A 76 -6.95 4.78 -3.72
C TRP A 76 -8.37 5.33 -3.99
N GLN A 77 -8.58 5.92 -5.17
CA GLN A 77 -9.86 6.47 -5.59
C GLN A 77 -10.32 5.86 -6.94
N PRO A 78 -11.58 5.38 -7.04
CA PRO A 78 -12.13 4.73 -8.25
C PRO A 78 -12.15 5.55 -9.53
N ASP A 79 -12.05 6.87 -9.44
CA ASP A 79 -12.12 7.80 -10.56
C ASP A 79 -10.76 8.04 -11.24
N GLN A 80 -9.73 7.28 -10.87
CA GLN A 80 -8.35 7.58 -11.25
C GLN A 80 -7.77 6.59 -12.25
N ALA A 81 -6.79 7.06 -13.04
CA ALA A 81 -6.12 6.32 -14.10
C ALA A 81 -5.39 5.04 -13.62
N ALA A 82 -5.15 4.89 -12.31
CA ALA A 82 -4.70 3.64 -11.72
C ALA A 82 -5.90 2.69 -11.64
N GLY A 83 -5.88 1.64 -12.46
CA GLY A 83 -6.96 0.67 -12.52
C GLY A 83 -7.02 -0.20 -11.27
N HIS A 84 -8.15 -0.88 -11.06
CA HIS A 84 -8.28 -1.89 -9.99
C HIS A 84 -7.12 -2.89 -10.00
N ASP A 85 -6.64 -3.29 -11.18
CA ASP A 85 -5.53 -4.23 -11.32
C ASP A 85 -4.22 -3.70 -10.74
N ASP A 86 -3.95 -2.39 -10.84
CA ASP A 86 -2.73 -1.77 -10.30
C ASP A 86 -2.75 -1.75 -8.77
N VAL A 87 -3.91 -1.43 -8.18
CA VAL A 87 -4.12 -1.47 -6.73
C VAL A 87 -3.92 -2.88 -6.20
N MET A 88 -4.47 -3.87 -6.90
CA MET A 88 -4.39 -5.26 -6.50
C MET A 88 -2.99 -5.85 -6.74
N ALA A 89 -2.28 -5.40 -7.77
CA ALA A 89 -0.86 -5.70 -7.95
C ALA A 89 -0.03 -5.16 -6.77
N LEU A 90 -0.31 -3.93 -6.30
CA LEU A 90 0.32 -3.36 -5.12
C LEU A 90 0.05 -4.20 -3.87
N VAL A 91 -1.22 -4.55 -3.61
CA VAL A 91 -1.60 -5.39 -2.45
C VAL A 91 -0.83 -6.71 -2.45
N LYS A 92 -0.80 -7.41 -3.60
CA LYS A 92 -0.07 -8.68 -3.74
C LYS A 92 1.43 -8.52 -3.50
N VAL A 93 2.03 -7.46 -4.02
CA VAL A 93 3.45 -7.15 -3.81
C VAL A 93 3.72 -6.91 -2.33
N LEU A 94 2.95 -6.05 -1.65
CA LEU A 94 3.14 -5.72 -0.24
C LEU A 94 3.03 -6.96 0.66
N LEU A 95 2.03 -7.81 0.43
CA LEU A 95 1.88 -9.09 1.14
C LEU A 95 3.05 -10.04 0.84
N GLY A 96 3.48 -10.14 -0.42
CA GLY A 96 4.65 -10.94 -0.81
C GLY A 96 5.96 -10.49 -0.16
N TYR A 97 6.07 -9.20 0.18
CA TYR A 97 7.18 -8.63 0.95
C TYR A 97 7.02 -8.78 2.47
N GLY A 98 5.93 -9.38 2.95
CA GLY A 98 5.72 -9.74 4.34
C GLY A 98 4.98 -8.68 5.16
N ALA A 99 4.20 -7.78 4.54
CA ALA A 99 3.24 -6.97 5.28
C ALA A 99 2.29 -7.87 6.09
N GLU A 100 2.05 -7.53 7.36
CA GLU A 100 1.15 -8.29 8.24
C GLU A 100 -0.32 -8.09 7.82
N ARG A 101 -0.66 -6.86 7.43
CA ARG A 101 -2.01 -6.50 7.02
C ARG A 101 -1.97 -5.53 5.85
N VAL A 102 -2.83 -5.73 4.86
CA VAL A 102 -3.01 -4.76 3.77
C VAL A 102 -4.51 -4.59 3.54
N ALA A 103 -5.02 -3.42 3.91
CA ALA A 103 -6.39 -3.00 3.62
C ALA A 103 -6.44 -2.01 2.46
N VAL A 104 -7.55 -1.93 1.74
CA VAL A 104 -7.75 -0.92 0.68
C VAL A 104 -8.89 0.02 1.06
N TRP A 105 -8.59 1.32 1.12
CA TRP A 105 -9.54 2.41 1.36
C TRP A 105 -10.06 2.97 0.01
N PRO A 106 -11.34 3.36 -0.12
CA PRO A 106 -12.37 3.55 0.93
C PRO A 106 -13.14 2.30 1.37
N SER A 107 -12.84 1.15 0.79
CA SER A 107 -13.69 -0.02 0.93
C SER A 107 -13.46 -0.85 2.20
N ASP A 108 -12.41 -0.55 2.97
CA ASP A 108 -12.00 -1.21 4.22
C ASP A 108 -11.91 -2.75 4.13
N VAL A 109 -11.61 -3.28 2.94
CA VAL A 109 -11.38 -4.71 2.74
C VAL A 109 -9.95 -5.05 3.09
N ASP A 110 -9.78 -5.97 4.03
CA ASP A 110 -8.50 -6.54 4.45
C ASP A 110 -8.16 -7.79 3.63
N PHE A 111 -6.99 -7.77 3.00
CA PHE A 111 -6.52 -8.81 2.10
C PHE A 111 -5.47 -9.75 2.71
N SER A 112 -5.17 -9.66 4.02
CA SER A 112 -4.16 -10.52 4.65
C SER A 112 -4.65 -11.90 5.09
N GLN A 113 -5.96 -12.18 5.01
CA GLN A 113 -6.48 -13.52 5.27
C GLN A 113 -6.29 -14.43 4.05
N PRO A 114 -5.78 -15.67 4.23
CA PRO A 114 -5.41 -16.59 3.14
C PRO A 114 -6.58 -17.12 2.29
N ALA A 115 -7.79 -16.60 2.48
CA ALA A 115 -9.02 -17.21 2.00
C ALA A 115 -9.74 -16.37 0.95
N PHE A 116 -9.07 -15.81 -0.07
CA PHE A 116 -9.81 -15.21 -1.19
C PHE A 116 -9.09 -15.47 -2.52
N ASP A 117 -9.65 -16.39 -3.30
CA ASP A 117 -9.34 -16.53 -4.72
C ASP A 117 -9.71 -15.21 -5.44
N TYR A 118 -8.75 -14.70 -6.21
CA TYR A 118 -8.87 -13.39 -6.83
C TYR A 118 -9.71 -13.43 -8.10
N ASP A 119 -10.85 -12.73 -8.10
CA ASP A 119 -11.69 -12.52 -9.29
C ASP A 119 -11.50 -11.08 -9.82
N SER A 120 -10.70 -10.93 -10.88
CA SER A 120 -10.49 -9.65 -11.58
C SER A 120 -11.77 -9.06 -12.18
N GLY A 121 -12.87 -9.81 -12.22
CA GLY A 121 -14.18 -9.33 -12.65
C GLY A 121 -14.93 -8.50 -11.60
N ARG A 122 -14.43 -8.40 -10.36
CA ARG A 122 -15.12 -7.71 -9.25
C ARG A 122 -14.45 -6.40 -8.83
N LEU A 123 -15.26 -5.45 -8.37
CA LEU A 123 -14.80 -4.14 -7.88
C LEU A 123 -13.93 -4.28 -6.61
N VAL A 124 -12.91 -3.43 -6.51
CA VAL A 124 -12.09 -3.29 -5.29
C VAL A 124 -12.98 -2.87 -4.12
N GLY A 125 -13.09 -3.73 -3.11
CA GLY A 125 -13.91 -3.42 -1.94
C GLY A 125 -15.15 -4.26 -1.70
N GLN A 126 -15.43 -5.22 -2.58
CA GLN A 126 -16.46 -6.21 -2.30
C GLN A 126 -15.81 -7.44 -1.65
N ARG A 127 -16.41 -7.97 -0.58
CA ARG A 127 -16.01 -9.27 -0.04
C ARG A 127 -16.30 -10.34 -1.08
N TRP A 128 -15.30 -11.15 -1.37
CA TRP A 128 -15.42 -12.28 -2.29
C TRP A 128 -15.85 -13.48 -1.47
N ALA A 129 -16.77 -14.30 -1.99
CA ALA A 129 -17.31 -15.48 -1.29
C ALA A 129 -16.78 -16.73 -1.96
#